data_AF-A0A2H8TSQ7-F1
#
_entry.id   AF-A0A2H8TSQ7-F1
#
_cell.length_a   1.000
_cell.length_b   1.000
_cell.length_c   1.000
_cell.angle_alpha   90.00
_cell.angle_beta   90.00
_cell.angle_gamma   90.00
#
_symmetry.space_group_name_H-M   'P 1'
#
loop_
_entity.id
_entity.type
_entity.pdbx_description
1 polymer ?
#
loop_
_entity_poly.entity_id
_entity_poly.type
_entity_poly.pdbx_seq_one_letter_code
_entity_poly.pdbx_strand_id
1 'polypeptide(L)'
;MSVSSFREELKNILKEPNTTTITSIKKIVHDNNYFNLSDADRRSILDQVLRCYVLDIVLSKPPNLYDVCNMWTSFTIELVRNEMSTAIMPVVILSDMFDVTTMDVCEKMFDHVESNVNVLKEPQFFMACKNNLLRMCNDLLRRLSRSRNTVFCGRILLFLAKFFPFSERSGLNIVSEFNLENVTEYLDENHFDQTEEEMPEDSIPENEAKSDITIEKVNVDKNLYLKFWSLQDYFRNPNQCYKAEHWKLFISHTDFIFSTFQSHKLEHVNRMDNESVEQNMHYFPNIWTLLLNLNLIISRLNQTNKNGLKILLLLYMNLLIIHHLMVSDSLK
;
A
#
# COMPACT_ATOMS: atom_id res chain seq x y z
N MET A 1 49.79 -2.17 1.39
CA MET A 1 48.68 -2.38 2.35
C MET A 1 47.87 -3.58 1.87
N SER A 2 47.06 -4.28 2.67
CA SER A 2 46.14 -5.33 2.16
C SER A 2 44.72 -4.75 1.99
N VAL A 3 43.86 -5.34 1.15
CA VAL A 3 42.45 -4.91 1.02
C VAL A 3 41.73 -4.97 2.39
N SER A 4 42.12 -5.91 3.26
CA SER A 4 41.63 -5.98 4.64
C SER A 4 42.07 -4.77 5.49
N SER A 5 43.32 -4.33 5.37
CA SER A 5 43.83 -3.14 6.06
C SER A 5 43.18 -1.85 5.56
N PHE A 6 42.85 -1.76 4.27
CA PHE A 6 42.11 -0.63 3.70
C PHE A 6 40.66 -0.57 4.24
N ARG A 7 39.99 -1.72 4.36
CA ARG A 7 38.65 -1.79 4.98
C ARG A 7 38.68 -1.35 6.45
N GLU A 8 39.69 -1.77 7.21
CA GLU A 8 39.83 -1.35 8.61
C GLU A 8 40.13 0.15 8.75
N GLU A 9 40.92 0.72 7.85
CA GLU A 9 41.15 2.17 7.82
C GLU A 9 39.86 2.96 7.52
N LEU A 10 39.05 2.50 6.55
CA LEU A 10 37.74 3.09 6.27
C LEU A 10 36.78 2.99 7.45
N LYS A 11 36.71 1.84 8.14
CA LYS A 11 35.90 1.68 9.36
C LYS A 11 36.32 2.65 10.46
N ASN A 12 37.62 2.88 10.63
CA ASN A 12 38.14 3.78 11.65
C ASN A 12 37.79 5.25 11.39
N ILE A 13 37.55 5.61 10.13
CA ILE A 13 37.17 6.96 9.71
C ILE A 13 35.66 7.18 9.78
N LEU A 14 34.88 6.14 9.49
CA LEU A 14 33.41 6.18 9.48
C LEU A 14 32.77 6.33 10.88
N LYS A 15 33.47 6.86 11.88
CA LYS A 15 32.93 7.00 13.25
C LYS A 15 31.76 7.97 13.35
N GLU A 16 31.81 9.06 12.59
CA GLU A 16 30.74 10.06 12.56
C GLU A 16 30.48 10.53 11.12
N PRO A 17 29.23 10.63 10.69
CA PRO A 17 28.88 11.18 9.38
C PRO A 17 28.95 12.72 9.41
N ASN A 18 30.14 13.24 9.18
CA ASN A 18 30.40 14.69 9.14
C ASN A 18 31.29 15.07 7.93
N THR A 19 31.40 16.37 7.66
CA THR A 19 32.18 16.89 6.52
C THR A 19 33.67 16.54 6.61
N THR A 20 34.21 16.39 7.82
CA THR A 20 35.60 15.96 8.06
C THR A 20 35.81 14.51 7.63
N THR A 21 34.82 13.65 7.87
CA THR A 21 34.79 12.26 7.41
C THR A 21 34.75 12.19 5.89
N ILE A 22 33.92 13.02 5.22
CA ILE A 22 33.91 13.11 3.75
C ILE A 22 35.30 13.47 3.22
N THR A 23 35.94 14.49 3.82
CA THR A 23 37.28 14.93 3.41
C THR A 23 38.33 13.83 3.61
N SER A 24 38.23 13.08 4.71
CA SER A 24 39.12 11.97 5.04
C SER A 24 38.93 10.79 4.08
N ILE A 25 37.69 10.44 3.76
CA ILE A 25 37.38 9.41 2.76
C ILE A 25 37.87 9.88 1.38
N LYS A 26 37.73 11.16 1.01
CA LYS A 26 38.19 11.68 -0.27
C LYS A 26 39.70 11.52 -0.43
N LYS A 27 40.46 11.84 0.62
CA LYS A 27 41.91 11.66 0.65
C LYS A 27 42.33 10.20 0.49
N ILE A 28 41.58 9.27 1.07
CA ILE A 28 41.93 7.84 1.04
C ILE A 28 41.46 7.15 -0.25
N VAL A 29 40.25 7.48 -0.69
CA VAL A 29 39.62 6.84 -1.85
C VAL A 29 40.14 7.44 -3.15
N HIS A 30 40.30 8.76 -3.26
CA HIS A 30 40.77 9.41 -4.49
C HIS A 30 42.29 9.65 -4.48
N ASP A 31 42.83 10.28 -3.44
CA ASP A 31 44.21 10.80 -3.48
C ASP A 31 45.27 9.71 -3.21
N ASN A 32 44.92 8.68 -2.44
CA ASN A 32 45.81 7.57 -2.13
C ASN A 32 45.46 6.31 -2.94
N ASN A 33 45.97 6.22 -4.17
CA ASN A 33 45.79 5.03 -5.02
C ASN A 33 46.73 3.88 -4.60
N TYR A 34 46.62 3.39 -3.36
CA TYR A 34 47.52 2.39 -2.76
C TYR A 34 47.59 1.04 -3.52
N PHE A 35 46.63 0.76 -4.41
CA PHE A 35 46.44 -0.56 -5.03
C PHE A 35 46.27 -0.53 -6.56
N ASN A 36 46.39 0.62 -7.23
CA ASN A 36 46.01 0.76 -8.65
C ASN A 36 44.61 0.19 -8.94
N LEU A 37 43.66 0.39 -8.02
CA LEU A 37 42.28 -0.07 -8.20
C LEU A 37 41.55 0.87 -9.16
N SER A 38 40.59 0.33 -9.91
CA SER A 38 39.69 1.17 -10.69
C SER A 38 38.82 2.01 -9.75
N ASP A 39 38.32 3.17 -10.22
CA ASP A 39 37.36 3.99 -9.47
C ASP A 39 36.11 3.19 -9.06
N ALA A 40 35.68 2.26 -9.91
CA ALA A 40 34.53 1.40 -9.65
C ALA A 40 34.78 0.45 -8.48
N ASP A 41 35.97 -0.17 -8.41
CA ASP A 41 36.32 -1.09 -7.32
C ASP A 41 36.45 -0.34 -5.98
N ARG A 42 37.03 0.87 -6.01
CA ARG A 42 37.15 1.72 -4.82
C ARG A 42 35.79 2.11 -4.25
N ARG A 43 34.86 2.53 -5.12
CA ARG A 43 33.46 2.84 -4.76
C ARG A 43 32.76 1.61 -4.18
N SER A 44 32.88 0.45 -4.84
CA SER A 44 32.27 -0.80 -4.36
C SER A 44 32.77 -1.22 -2.98
N ILE A 45 34.08 -1.06 -2.71
CA ILE A 45 34.65 -1.35 -1.38
C ILE A 45 34.09 -0.38 -0.33
N LEU A 46 34.03 0.93 -0.64
CA LEU A 46 33.46 1.92 0.27
C LEU A 46 31.99 1.61 0.56
N ASP A 47 31.22 1.31 -0.47
CA ASP A 47 29.80 0.98 -0.39
C ASP A 47 29.54 -0.21 0.54
N GLN A 48 30.35 -1.27 0.42
CA GLN A 48 30.23 -2.44 1.27
C GLN A 48 30.61 -2.15 2.73
N VAL A 49 31.69 -1.40 2.97
CA VAL A 49 32.09 -1.01 4.33
C VAL A 49 31.01 -0.14 4.97
N LEU A 50 30.44 0.80 4.21
CA LEU A 50 29.37 1.68 4.66
C LEU A 50 28.11 0.89 5.02
N ARG A 51 27.66 -0.04 4.18
CA ARG A 51 26.52 -0.94 4.50
C ARG A 51 26.74 -1.70 5.80
N CYS A 52 27.87 -2.40 5.93
CA CYS A 52 28.16 -3.19 7.12
C CYS A 52 28.17 -2.33 8.39
N TYR A 53 28.84 -1.17 8.32
CA TYR A 53 28.97 -0.29 9.48
C TYR A 53 27.63 0.29 9.93
N VAL A 54 26.82 0.75 8.97
CA VAL A 54 25.48 1.30 9.27
C VAL A 54 24.56 0.22 9.82
N LEU A 55 24.58 -0.99 9.26
CA LEU A 55 23.83 -2.13 9.76
C LEU A 55 24.22 -2.48 11.21
N ASP A 56 25.52 -2.53 11.53
CA ASP A 56 26.00 -2.82 12.87
C ASP A 56 25.50 -1.78 13.89
N ILE A 57 25.52 -0.49 13.52
CA ILE A 57 24.98 0.58 14.36
C ILE A 57 23.48 0.41 14.58
N VAL A 58 22.71 0.16 13.52
CA VAL A 58 21.25 0.04 13.60
C VAL A 58 20.85 -1.18 14.42
N LEU A 59 21.58 -2.30 14.27
CA LEU A 59 21.37 -3.53 15.04
C LEU A 59 21.70 -3.35 16.53
N SER A 60 22.59 -2.43 16.89
CA SER A 60 22.88 -2.09 18.28
C SER A 60 21.70 -1.39 18.99
N LYS A 61 20.67 -0.96 18.25
CA LYS A 61 19.44 -0.30 18.73
C LYS A 61 19.73 0.87 19.68
N PRO A 62 20.45 1.91 19.21
CA PRO A 62 20.70 3.09 20.01
C PRO A 62 19.39 3.80 20.39
N PRO A 63 19.33 4.53 21.52
CA PRO A 63 18.10 5.20 21.97
C PRO A 63 17.60 6.27 20.98
N ASN A 64 18.50 6.86 20.20
CA ASN A 64 18.22 7.86 19.15
C ASN A 64 18.23 7.24 17.74
N LEU A 65 17.76 6.00 17.59
CA LEU A 65 17.81 5.22 16.34
C LEU A 65 17.30 6.00 15.12
N TYR A 66 16.19 6.74 15.26
CA TYR A 66 15.63 7.55 14.17
C TYR A 66 16.61 8.60 13.66
N ASP A 67 17.22 9.37 14.56
CA ASP A 67 18.16 10.43 14.19
C ASP A 67 19.41 9.86 13.54
N VAL A 68 19.88 8.72 14.06
CA VAL A 68 21.01 7.98 13.50
C VAL A 68 20.70 7.56 12.06
N CYS A 69 19.55 6.95 11.80
CA CYS A 69 19.15 6.55 10.44
C CYS A 69 19.07 7.73 9.47
N ASN A 70 18.48 8.85 9.89
CA ASN A 70 18.36 10.07 9.07
C ASN A 70 19.73 10.67 8.75
N MET A 71 20.61 10.71 9.75
CA MET A 71 21.96 11.24 9.64
C MET A 71 22.78 10.41 8.64
N TRP A 72 22.72 9.08 8.72
CA TRP A 72 23.40 8.19 7.77
C TRP A 72 22.80 8.24 6.36
N THR A 73 21.47 8.37 6.25
CA THR A 73 20.82 8.54 4.95
C THR A 73 21.27 9.84 4.28
N SER A 74 21.26 10.96 5.02
CA SER A 74 21.74 12.26 4.51
C SER A 74 23.22 12.19 4.11
N PHE A 75 24.06 11.55 4.92
CA PHE A 75 25.48 11.37 4.64
C PHE A 75 25.75 10.56 3.36
N THR A 76 24.97 9.50 3.10
CA THR A 76 25.11 8.73 1.87
C THR A 76 24.77 9.55 0.62
N ILE A 77 23.78 10.44 0.72
CA ILE A 77 23.45 11.40 -0.36
C ILE A 77 24.63 12.34 -0.62
N GLU A 78 25.26 12.86 0.44
CA GLU A 78 26.46 13.71 0.32
C GLU A 78 27.65 12.96 -0.29
N LEU A 79 27.88 11.69 0.09
CA LEU A 79 28.94 10.87 -0.50
C LEU A 79 28.73 10.66 -2.01
N VAL A 80 27.49 10.44 -2.44
CA VAL A 80 27.16 10.32 -3.87
C VAL A 80 27.37 11.66 -4.60
N ARG A 81 26.96 12.79 -4.00
CA ARG A 81 27.19 14.13 -4.57
C ARG A 81 28.67 14.46 -4.73
N ASN A 82 29.52 13.92 -3.86
CA ASN A 82 30.98 14.04 -3.99
C ASN A 82 31.60 12.99 -4.93
N GLU A 83 30.79 12.18 -5.62
CA GLU A 83 31.20 11.12 -6.56
C GLU A 83 32.03 9.99 -5.94
N MET A 84 31.90 9.80 -4.63
CA MET A 84 32.70 8.86 -3.84
C MET A 84 32.04 7.49 -3.67
N SER A 85 30.72 7.42 -3.84
CA SER A 85 29.88 6.24 -3.62
C SER A 85 28.94 6.02 -4.81
N THR A 86 28.43 4.80 -4.99
CA THR A 86 27.51 4.49 -6.09
C THR A 86 26.16 5.19 -5.88
N ALA A 87 25.57 5.71 -6.97
CA ALA A 87 24.32 6.47 -6.92
C ALA A 87 23.12 5.73 -6.30
N ILE A 88 23.15 4.41 -6.25
CA ILE A 88 22.13 3.55 -5.65
C ILE A 88 22.18 3.51 -4.11
N MET A 89 23.31 3.89 -3.51
CA MET A 89 23.62 3.61 -2.11
C MET A 89 22.68 4.19 -1.07
N PRO A 90 22.16 5.43 -1.22
CA PRO A 90 21.19 5.97 -0.26
C PRO A 90 19.95 5.09 -0.13
N VAL A 91 19.48 4.52 -1.23
CA VAL A 91 18.28 3.65 -1.23
C VAL A 91 18.60 2.25 -0.72
N VAL A 92 19.79 1.71 -1.01
CA VAL A 92 20.19 0.38 -0.51
C VAL A 92 20.34 0.40 1.01
N ILE A 93 21.03 1.40 1.56
CA ILE A 93 21.20 1.53 3.00
C ILE A 93 19.85 1.77 3.68
N LEU A 94 19.01 2.62 3.11
CA LEU A 94 17.67 2.85 3.63
C LEU A 94 16.82 1.55 3.63
N SER A 95 16.91 0.73 2.57
CA SER A 95 16.24 -0.58 2.50
C SER A 95 16.74 -1.51 3.61
N ASP A 96 18.06 -1.62 3.77
CA ASP A 96 18.69 -2.44 4.81
C ASP A 96 18.22 -2.00 6.21
N MET A 97 18.13 -0.69 6.47
CA MET A 97 17.61 -0.15 7.74
C MET A 97 16.14 -0.50 7.94
N PHE A 98 15.30 -0.38 6.92
CA PHE A 98 13.89 -0.74 7.03
C PHE A 98 13.72 -2.22 7.37
N ASP A 99 14.54 -3.11 6.82
CA ASP A 99 14.44 -4.56 7.04
C ASP A 99 14.76 -4.98 8.47
N VAL A 100 15.61 -4.23 9.18
CA VAL A 100 16.04 -4.54 10.56
C VAL A 100 15.31 -3.74 11.64
N THR A 101 14.37 -2.86 11.26
CA THR A 101 13.62 -1.99 12.16
C THR A 101 12.13 -2.35 12.26
N THR A 102 11.48 -1.92 13.35
CA THR A 102 10.05 -2.13 13.57
C THR A 102 9.21 -1.15 12.74
N MET A 103 7.95 -1.49 12.48
CA MET A 103 7.07 -0.66 11.65
C MET A 103 6.88 0.76 12.18
N ASP A 104 6.86 0.96 13.50
CA ASP A 104 6.74 2.30 14.11
C ASP A 104 7.96 3.18 13.80
N VAL A 105 9.15 2.58 13.70
CA VAL A 105 10.38 3.28 13.31
C VAL A 105 10.40 3.51 11.81
N CYS A 106 9.98 2.52 11.01
CA CYS A 106 9.87 2.66 9.56
C CYS A 106 8.97 3.83 9.17
N GLU A 107 7.82 4.00 9.84
CA GLU A 107 6.89 5.10 9.56
C GLU A 107 7.54 6.48 9.79
N LYS A 108 8.24 6.65 10.92
CA LYS A 108 8.97 7.89 11.20
C LYS A 108 10.10 8.12 10.22
N MET A 109 10.90 7.09 9.94
CA MET A 109 11.99 7.15 8.96
C MET A 109 11.49 7.52 7.56
N PHE A 110 10.27 7.13 7.20
CA PHE A 110 9.67 7.48 5.93
C PHE A 110 9.45 8.99 5.75
N ASP A 111 9.27 9.76 6.84
CA ASP A 111 9.21 11.24 6.80
C ASP A 111 10.46 11.83 6.11
N HIS A 112 11.62 11.22 6.37
CA HIS A 112 12.89 11.65 5.79
C HIS A 112 12.99 11.29 4.29
N VAL A 113 12.40 10.17 3.89
CA VAL A 113 12.32 9.76 2.48
C VAL A 113 11.42 10.72 1.70
N GLU A 114 10.27 11.09 2.26
CA GLU A 114 9.34 12.05 1.68
C GLU A 114 9.98 13.45 1.54
N SER A 115 10.74 13.87 2.55
CA SER A 115 11.46 15.15 2.55
C SER A 115 12.53 15.21 1.45
N ASN A 116 13.18 14.08 1.16
CA ASN A 116 14.25 13.98 0.16
C ASN A 116 13.76 13.64 -1.26
N VAL A 117 12.44 13.64 -1.51
CA VAL A 117 11.89 13.27 -2.83
C VAL A 117 12.47 14.10 -3.98
N ASN A 118 12.76 15.38 -3.75
CA ASN A 118 13.32 16.27 -4.78
C ASN A 118 14.75 15.86 -5.13
N VAL A 119 15.55 15.45 -4.13
CA VAL A 119 16.92 14.96 -4.34
C VAL A 119 16.90 13.64 -5.09
N LEU A 120 16.03 12.70 -4.69
CA LEU A 120 15.91 11.40 -5.35
C LEU A 120 15.41 11.50 -6.81
N LYS A 121 14.74 12.59 -7.17
CA LYS A 121 14.31 12.90 -8.55
C LYS A 121 15.42 13.50 -9.42
N GLU A 122 16.52 13.95 -8.84
CA GLU A 122 17.64 14.48 -9.63
C GLU A 122 18.15 13.37 -10.58
N PRO A 123 18.56 13.69 -11.81
CA PRO A 123 18.97 12.69 -12.81
C PRO A 123 20.06 11.73 -12.33
N GLN A 124 20.96 12.23 -11.49
CA GLN A 124 22.04 11.45 -10.87
C GLN A 124 21.52 10.29 -10.02
N PHE A 125 20.40 10.48 -9.32
CA PHE A 125 19.82 9.47 -8.44
C PHE A 125 18.71 8.68 -9.13
N PHE A 126 17.82 9.35 -9.86
CA PHE A 126 16.57 8.76 -10.36
C PHE A 126 16.78 7.47 -11.14
N MET A 127 17.71 7.46 -12.10
CA MET A 127 17.93 6.29 -12.97
C MET A 127 18.47 5.07 -12.22
N ALA A 128 19.33 5.28 -11.22
CA ALA A 128 19.89 4.22 -10.39
C ALA A 128 18.92 3.76 -9.29
N CYS A 129 18.16 4.70 -8.71
CA CYS A 129 17.36 4.47 -7.52
C CYS A 129 15.97 3.93 -7.81
N LYS A 130 15.34 4.28 -8.95
CA LYS A 130 13.91 4.06 -9.19
C LYS A 130 13.40 2.64 -8.89
N ASN A 131 14.12 1.62 -9.34
CA ASN A 131 13.70 0.23 -9.18
C ASN A 131 13.91 -0.27 -7.74
N ASN A 132 14.96 0.20 -7.08
CA ASN A 132 15.27 -0.16 -5.71
C ASN A 132 14.29 0.53 -4.74
N LEU A 133 13.94 1.78 -5.03
CA LEU A 133 12.95 2.53 -4.27
C LEU A 133 11.57 1.89 -4.40
N LEU A 134 11.18 1.47 -5.62
CA LEU A 134 9.94 0.73 -5.84
C LEU A 134 9.93 -0.60 -5.08
N ARG A 135 11.04 -1.36 -5.12
CA ARG A 135 11.16 -2.61 -4.38
C ARG A 135 11.03 -2.38 -2.88
N MET A 136 11.79 -1.45 -2.33
CA MET A 136 11.74 -1.06 -0.91
C MET A 136 10.32 -0.65 -0.47
N CYS A 137 9.62 0.16 -1.27
CA CYS A 137 8.25 0.55 -0.97
C CYS A 137 7.29 -0.64 -1.02
N ASN A 138 7.42 -1.53 -2.01
CA ASN A 138 6.61 -2.74 -2.11
C ASN A 138 6.89 -3.72 -0.95
N ASP A 139 8.13 -3.80 -0.48
CA ASP A 139 8.52 -4.61 0.68
C ASP A 139 7.88 -4.08 1.96
N LEU A 140 7.90 -2.75 2.16
CA LEU A 140 7.16 -2.10 3.24
C LEU A 140 5.65 -2.39 3.13
N LEU A 141 5.03 -2.21 1.96
CA LEU A 141 3.61 -2.50 1.75
C LEU A 141 3.23 -3.96 2.06
N ARG A 142 4.13 -4.92 1.76
CA ARG A 142 3.93 -6.34 2.11
C ARG A 142 4.05 -6.63 3.60
N ARG A 143 4.88 -5.86 4.32
CA ARG A 143 5.04 -5.97 5.78
C ARG A 143 3.92 -5.29 6.57
N LEU A 144 3.25 -4.30 5.97
CA LEU A 144 2.16 -3.58 6.59
C LEU A 144 0.89 -4.43 6.68
N SER A 145 0.25 -4.41 7.85
CA SER A 145 -1.11 -4.93 7.98
C SER A 145 -2.07 -4.05 7.17
N ARG A 146 -2.82 -4.67 6.25
CA ARG A 146 -3.83 -4.02 5.41
C ARG A 146 -4.99 -3.41 6.21
N SER A 147 -5.20 -3.80 7.47
CA SER A 147 -6.30 -3.31 8.32
C SER A 147 -5.88 -2.23 9.32
N ARG A 148 -4.66 -2.29 9.86
CA ARG A 148 -4.20 -1.39 10.94
C ARG A 148 -3.42 -0.17 10.44
N ASN A 149 -2.59 -0.35 9.42
CA ASN A 149 -1.63 0.68 8.98
C ASN A 149 -2.04 1.30 7.63
N THR A 150 -3.33 1.59 7.47
CA THR A 150 -3.90 2.11 6.22
C THR A 150 -3.38 3.50 5.88
N VAL A 151 -3.17 4.35 6.90
CA VAL A 151 -2.60 5.69 6.73
C VAL A 151 -1.18 5.62 6.17
N PHE A 152 -0.31 4.80 6.78
CA PHE A 152 1.06 4.66 6.31
C PHE A 152 1.16 4.02 4.93
N CYS A 153 0.32 3.02 4.63
CA CYS A 153 0.16 2.47 3.29
C CYS A 153 -0.20 3.56 2.26
N GLY A 154 -1.18 4.41 2.59
CA GLY A 154 -1.58 5.55 1.75
C GLY A 154 -0.43 6.54 1.51
N ARG A 155 0.35 6.85 2.55
CA ARG A 155 1.54 7.71 2.43
C ARG A 155 2.58 7.14 1.47
N ILE A 156 2.88 5.84 1.56
CA ILE A 156 3.81 5.17 0.63
C ILE A 156 3.29 5.26 -0.81
N LEU A 157 2.01 5.00 -1.04
CA LEU A 157 1.40 5.07 -2.38
C LEU A 157 1.42 6.51 -2.94
N LEU A 158 1.12 7.51 -2.11
CA LEU A 158 1.22 8.92 -2.48
C LEU A 158 2.65 9.33 -2.80
N PHE A 159 3.63 8.85 -2.03
CA PHE A 159 5.04 9.05 -2.31
C PHE A 159 5.44 8.44 -3.66
N LEU A 160 5.06 7.20 -3.95
CA LEU A 160 5.33 6.54 -5.22
C LEU A 160 4.71 7.29 -6.40
N ALA A 161 3.46 7.73 -6.28
CA ALA A 161 2.76 8.54 -7.28
C ALA A 161 3.43 9.89 -7.50
N LYS A 162 3.99 10.51 -6.44
CA LYS A 162 4.75 11.75 -6.54
C LYS A 162 6.13 11.50 -7.16
N PHE A 163 6.79 10.40 -6.84
CA PHE A 163 8.16 10.10 -7.27
C PHE A 163 8.24 9.75 -8.76
N PHE A 164 7.32 8.92 -9.25
CA PHE A 164 7.28 8.49 -10.65
C PHE A 164 6.58 9.52 -11.55
N PRO A 165 7.26 10.06 -12.59
CA PRO A 165 6.58 10.81 -13.64
C PRO A 165 5.53 9.95 -14.36
N PHE A 166 4.46 10.56 -14.86
CA PHE A 166 3.39 9.82 -15.58
C PHE A 166 3.88 9.05 -16.82
N SER A 167 5.03 9.41 -17.38
CA SER A 167 5.66 8.73 -18.51
C SER A 167 6.53 7.54 -18.11
N GLU A 168 6.82 7.35 -16.82
CA GLU A 168 7.72 6.30 -16.35
C GLU A 168 7.00 4.96 -16.24
N ARG A 169 7.46 3.98 -17.01
CA ARG A 169 6.85 2.63 -17.05
C ARG A 169 6.77 1.94 -15.70
N SER A 170 7.75 2.16 -14.82
CA SER A 170 7.79 1.56 -13.48
C SER A 170 6.63 1.99 -12.57
N GLY A 171 5.96 3.11 -12.87
CA GLY A 171 4.78 3.60 -12.14
C GLY A 171 3.45 3.28 -12.80
N LEU A 172 3.43 2.51 -13.89
CA LEU A 172 2.24 2.26 -14.71
C LEU A 172 1.88 0.78 -14.73
N ASN A 173 0.58 0.48 -14.63
CA ASN A 173 0.05 -0.85 -14.93
C ASN A 173 -0.15 -1.02 -16.44
N ILE A 174 0.96 -1.15 -17.20
CA ILE A 174 0.94 -1.17 -18.67
C ILE A 174 0.18 -2.38 -19.23
N VAL A 175 0.30 -3.52 -18.55
CA VAL A 175 -0.39 -4.75 -18.92
C VAL A 175 -1.88 -4.67 -18.59
N SER A 176 -2.28 -3.69 -17.76
CA SER A 176 -3.65 -3.53 -17.25
C SER A 176 -4.14 -4.80 -16.54
N GLU A 177 -3.26 -5.45 -15.76
CA GLU A 177 -3.65 -6.62 -14.98
C GLU A 177 -4.58 -6.21 -13.83
N PHE A 178 -5.62 -7.02 -13.62
CA PHE A 178 -6.54 -6.85 -12.51
C PHE A 178 -5.98 -7.47 -11.24
N ASN A 179 -6.25 -6.84 -10.08
CA ASN A 179 -5.83 -7.40 -8.79
C ASN A 179 -6.77 -8.56 -8.37
N LEU A 180 -6.43 -9.76 -8.84
CA LEU A 180 -7.11 -11.00 -8.51
C LEU A 180 -6.71 -11.57 -7.15
N GLU A 181 -6.08 -10.83 -6.24
CA GLU A 181 -5.85 -11.31 -4.86
C GLU A 181 -6.89 -10.75 -3.89
N ASN A 182 -7.58 -9.67 -4.27
CA ASN A 182 -8.58 -9.01 -3.44
C ASN A 182 -9.92 -9.76 -3.47
N VAL A 183 -9.97 -10.96 -2.89
CA VAL A 183 -11.21 -11.76 -2.77
C VAL A 183 -12.09 -11.13 -1.69
N THR A 184 -13.36 -10.91 -2.01
CA THR A 184 -14.38 -10.66 -0.99
C THR A 184 -14.99 -12.01 -0.62
N GLU A 185 -14.73 -12.49 0.61
CA GLU A 185 -15.40 -13.66 1.17
C GLU A 185 -16.83 -13.26 1.55
N TYR A 186 -17.83 -14.06 1.18
CA TYR A 186 -19.24 -13.87 1.53
C TYR A 186 -19.90 -15.23 1.79
N LEU A 187 -21.06 -15.24 2.43
CA LEU A 187 -21.76 -16.48 2.78
C LEU A 187 -22.16 -17.24 1.51
N ASP A 188 -21.74 -18.50 1.41
CA ASP A 188 -22.11 -19.40 0.32
C ASP A 188 -23.50 -20.03 0.53
N GLU A 189 -24.11 -20.57 -0.53
CA GLU A 189 -25.45 -21.19 -0.53
C GLU A 189 -25.63 -22.21 0.60
N ASN A 190 -24.56 -22.95 0.94
CA ASN A 190 -24.52 -24.00 1.95
C ASN A 190 -24.44 -23.49 3.40
N HIS A 191 -23.90 -22.29 3.62
CA HIS A 191 -23.71 -21.73 4.97
C HIS A 191 -24.82 -20.77 5.37
N PHE A 192 -25.64 -20.31 4.42
CA PHE A 192 -26.76 -19.42 4.71
C PHE A 192 -27.79 -20.07 5.64
N ASP A 193 -28.07 -21.36 5.44
CA ASP A 193 -29.11 -22.11 6.18
C ASP A 193 -28.64 -22.58 7.57
N GLN A 194 -27.32 -22.63 7.82
CA GLN A 194 -26.77 -23.02 9.13
C GLN A 194 -26.84 -21.90 10.16
N THR A 195 -27.01 -20.65 9.73
CA THR A 195 -27.14 -19.47 10.60
C THR A 195 -28.51 -19.37 11.30
N GLU A 196 -29.48 -20.21 10.94
CA GLU A 196 -30.83 -20.16 11.54
C GLU A 196 -30.94 -20.94 12.87
N GLU A 197 -30.07 -21.92 13.15
CA GLU A 197 -30.23 -22.80 14.32
C GLU A 197 -29.10 -22.79 15.37
N GLU A 198 -27.88 -22.35 15.07
CA GLU A 198 -26.85 -22.21 16.10
C GLU A 198 -26.05 -20.93 15.89
N MET A 199 -26.13 -20.00 16.85
CA MET A 199 -25.17 -18.92 17.01
C MET A 199 -24.08 -19.39 18.00
N PRO A 200 -22.89 -19.83 17.57
CA PRO A 200 -21.71 -19.78 18.43
C PRO A 200 -21.18 -18.34 18.40
N GLU A 201 -21.05 -17.72 19.57
CA GLU A 201 -20.50 -16.38 19.81
C GLU A 201 -19.03 -16.17 19.36
N ASP A 202 -18.36 -17.16 18.77
CA ASP A 202 -16.90 -17.23 18.67
C ASP A 202 -16.28 -16.92 17.29
N SER A 203 -17.04 -16.37 16.32
CA SER A 203 -16.49 -15.91 15.03
C SER A 203 -16.41 -14.39 14.88
N ILE A 204 -16.42 -13.66 15.99
CA ILE A 204 -16.05 -12.24 16.04
C ILE A 204 -14.54 -12.18 16.31
N PRO A 205 -13.70 -11.63 15.40
CA PRO A 205 -12.34 -11.27 15.78
C PRO A 205 -12.44 -10.32 16.97
N GLU A 206 -11.79 -10.66 18.09
CA GLU A 206 -11.87 -10.07 19.45
C GLU A 206 -11.68 -8.54 19.59
N ASN A 207 -11.61 -7.79 18.49
CA ASN A 207 -11.50 -6.34 18.49
C ASN A 207 -12.68 -5.72 17.76
N GLU A 208 -13.81 -5.52 18.44
CA GLU A 208 -14.64 -4.32 18.29
C GLU A 208 -15.78 -4.35 19.32
N ALA A 209 -16.03 -3.18 19.93
CA ALA A 209 -16.88 -3.00 21.09
C ALA A 209 -18.29 -3.57 20.90
N LYS A 210 -18.78 -4.28 21.93
CA LYS A 210 -20.18 -4.64 22.11
C LYS A 210 -21.06 -3.38 21.97
N SER A 211 -21.60 -3.14 20.78
CA SER A 211 -22.71 -2.22 20.60
C SER A 211 -23.99 -3.03 20.65
N ASP A 212 -24.77 -2.83 21.71
CA ASP A 212 -26.13 -3.32 21.91
C ASP A 212 -27.04 -2.80 20.79
N ILE A 213 -27.00 -3.43 19.62
CA ILE A 213 -27.98 -3.23 18.56
C ILE A 213 -28.89 -4.45 18.62
N THR A 214 -30.09 -4.24 19.14
CA THR A 214 -31.18 -5.22 19.05
C THR A 214 -31.54 -5.35 17.57
N ILE A 215 -30.98 -6.36 16.90
CA ILE A 215 -31.23 -6.62 15.48
C ILE A 215 -32.63 -7.24 15.37
N GLU A 216 -33.62 -6.41 15.04
CA GLU A 216 -34.93 -6.89 14.60
C GLU A 216 -34.74 -7.80 13.38
N LYS A 217 -35.29 -9.03 13.47
CA LYS A 217 -35.25 -10.06 12.42
C LYS A 217 -35.98 -9.58 11.17
N VAL A 218 -35.27 -8.90 10.29
CA VAL A 218 -35.76 -8.63 8.92
C VAL A 218 -35.49 -9.87 8.10
N ASN A 219 -36.55 -10.48 7.57
CA ASN A 219 -36.48 -11.64 6.68
C ASN A 219 -35.83 -11.21 5.37
N VAL A 220 -34.51 -11.34 5.27
CA VAL A 220 -33.72 -10.88 4.14
C VAL A 220 -33.82 -11.89 2.99
N ASP A 221 -34.10 -11.42 1.78
CA ASP A 221 -34.11 -12.27 0.58
C ASP A 221 -32.70 -12.82 0.32
N LYS A 222 -32.48 -14.09 0.70
CA LYS A 222 -31.26 -14.88 0.43
C LYS A 222 -30.81 -14.74 -1.02
N ASN A 223 -31.77 -14.71 -1.94
CA ASN A 223 -31.53 -14.62 -3.37
C ASN A 223 -30.91 -13.28 -3.77
N LEU A 224 -31.35 -12.17 -3.16
CA LEU A 224 -30.78 -10.84 -3.40
C LEU A 224 -29.33 -10.77 -2.93
N TYR A 225 -29.04 -11.28 -1.74
CA TYR A 225 -27.68 -11.26 -1.20
C TYR A 225 -26.70 -12.05 -2.06
N LEU A 226 -27.04 -13.31 -2.39
CA LEU A 226 -26.18 -14.17 -3.18
C LEU A 226 -25.95 -13.59 -4.57
N LYS A 227 -27.00 -13.11 -5.24
CA LYS A 227 -26.87 -12.46 -6.56
C LYS A 227 -26.03 -11.18 -6.47
N PHE A 228 -26.25 -10.36 -5.45
CA PHE A 228 -25.49 -9.12 -5.24
C PHE A 228 -23.99 -9.38 -5.05
N TRP A 229 -23.62 -10.31 -4.18
CA TRP A 229 -22.21 -10.59 -3.92
C TRP A 229 -21.53 -11.41 -5.03
N SER A 230 -22.29 -12.23 -5.77
CA SER A 230 -21.75 -12.87 -6.97
C SER A 230 -21.29 -11.86 -8.02
N LEU A 231 -21.91 -10.67 -8.10
CA LEU A 231 -21.47 -9.60 -8.99
C LEU A 231 -20.08 -9.06 -8.64
N GLN A 232 -19.67 -9.16 -7.37
CA GLN A 232 -18.36 -8.68 -6.92
C GLN A 232 -17.20 -9.39 -7.62
N ASP A 233 -17.35 -10.67 -7.96
CA ASP A 233 -16.31 -11.41 -8.68
C ASP A 233 -16.14 -10.92 -10.13
N TYR A 234 -17.24 -10.52 -10.77
CA TYR A 234 -17.20 -9.86 -12.09
C TYR A 234 -16.59 -8.46 -12.01
N PHE A 235 -16.83 -7.70 -10.94
CA PHE A 235 -16.16 -6.41 -10.68
C PHE A 235 -14.65 -6.53 -10.49
N ARG A 236 -14.22 -7.61 -9.86
CA ARG A 236 -12.80 -7.91 -9.66
C ARG A 236 -12.12 -8.42 -10.93
N ASN A 237 -12.81 -9.21 -11.75
CA ASN A 237 -12.28 -9.77 -12.99
C ASN A 237 -13.25 -9.57 -14.16
N PRO A 238 -13.23 -8.37 -14.80
CA PRO A 238 -14.12 -8.06 -15.92
C PRO A 238 -13.93 -8.97 -17.13
N ASN A 239 -12.76 -9.62 -17.27
CA ASN A 239 -12.49 -10.53 -18.39
C ASN A 239 -13.41 -11.75 -18.41
N GLN A 240 -14.05 -12.10 -17.28
CA GLN A 240 -15.04 -13.17 -17.25
C GLN A 240 -16.25 -12.88 -18.15
N CYS A 241 -16.59 -11.60 -18.32
CA CYS A 241 -17.73 -11.16 -19.14
C CYS A 241 -17.56 -11.42 -20.64
N TYR A 242 -16.36 -11.74 -21.13
CA TYR A 242 -16.16 -12.15 -22.53
C TYR A 242 -16.68 -13.57 -22.83
N LYS A 243 -16.95 -14.40 -21.80
CA LYS A 243 -17.53 -15.73 -21.97
C LYS A 243 -19.06 -15.64 -21.99
N ALA A 244 -19.69 -16.23 -23.02
CA ALA A 244 -21.14 -16.13 -23.24
C ALA A 244 -21.99 -16.59 -22.05
N GLU A 245 -21.58 -17.63 -21.32
CA GLU A 245 -22.28 -18.14 -20.14
C GLU A 245 -22.22 -17.14 -18.98
N HIS A 246 -21.02 -16.66 -18.67
CA HIS A 246 -20.77 -15.67 -17.62
C HIS A 246 -21.45 -14.33 -17.90
N TRP A 247 -21.50 -13.89 -19.17
CA TRP A 247 -22.21 -12.68 -19.56
C TRP A 247 -23.71 -12.77 -19.31
N LYS A 248 -24.35 -13.88 -19.69
CA LYS A 248 -25.77 -14.11 -19.43
C LYS A 248 -26.09 -14.08 -17.94
N LEU A 249 -25.24 -14.70 -17.13
CA LEU A 249 -25.40 -14.71 -15.67
C LEU A 249 -25.24 -13.30 -15.08
N PHE A 250 -24.21 -12.56 -15.52
CA PHE A 250 -23.97 -11.18 -15.11
C PHE A 250 -25.17 -10.27 -15.41
N ILE A 251 -25.72 -10.33 -16.63
CA ILE A 251 -26.91 -9.56 -17.03
C ILE A 251 -28.12 -9.97 -16.18
N SER A 252 -28.38 -11.27 -16.04
CA SER A 252 -29.50 -11.75 -15.23
C SER A 252 -29.44 -11.29 -13.77
N HIS A 253 -28.26 -11.34 -13.15
CA HIS A 253 -28.06 -10.91 -11.77
C HIS A 253 -28.21 -9.39 -11.63
N THR A 254 -27.65 -8.65 -12.59
CA THR A 254 -27.75 -7.18 -12.65
C THR A 254 -29.20 -6.71 -12.82
N ASP A 255 -29.96 -7.31 -13.74
CA ASP A 255 -31.37 -6.99 -13.99
C ASP A 255 -32.25 -7.30 -12.78
N PHE A 256 -31.98 -8.42 -12.10
CA PHE A 256 -32.68 -8.78 -10.86
C PHE A 256 -32.45 -7.74 -9.75
N ILE A 257 -31.20 -7.34 -9.55
CA ILE A 257 -30.82 -6.34 -8.52
C ILE A 257 -31.43 -4.97 -8.86
N PHE A 258 -31.34 -4.54 -10.13
CA PHE A 258 -31.96 -3.28 -10.54
C PHE A 258 -33.48 -3.30 -10.39
N SER A 259 -34.15 -4.38 -10.78
CA SER A 259 -35.60 -4.52 -10.61
C SER A 259 -36.00 -4.47 -9.13
N THR A 260 -35.22 -5.13 -8.27
CA THR A 260 -35.42 -5.12 -6.82
C THR A 260 -35.18 -3.73 -6.22
N PHE A 261 -34.19 -2.99 -6.69
CA PHE A 261 -33.96 -1.62 -6.22
C PHE A 261 -34.98 -0.62 -6.78
N GLN A 262 -35.49 -0.82 -7.99
CA GLN A 262 -36.55 0.01 -8.56
C GLN A 262 -37.89 -0.19 -7.84
N SER A 263 -38.16 -1.40 -7.33
CA SER A 263 -39.38 -1.67 -6.57
C SER A 263 -39.37 -1.06 -5.17
N HIS A 264 -38.18 -0.78 -4.61
CA HIS A 264 -38.03 -0.07 -3.34
C HIS A 264 -38.00 1.45 -3.58
N LYS A 265 -39.13 2.13 -3.34
CA LYS A 265 -39.17 3.60 -3.35
C LYS A 265 -38.28 4.15 -2.24
N LEU A 266 -37.33 5.03 -2.59
CA LEU A 266 -36.59 5.85 -1.64
C LEU A 266 -37.59 6.81 -0.97
N GLU A 267 -37.95 6.56 0.28
CA GLU A 267 -38.70 7.54 1.07
C GLU A 267 -37.80 8.76 1.32
N HIS A 268 -38.28 9.93 0.89
CA HIS A 268 -37.65 11.21 1.19
C HIS A 268 -37.76 11.48 2.69
N VAL A 269 -36.68 11.24 3.44
CA VAL A 269 -36.57 11.76 4.81
C VAL A 269 -36.23 13.23 4.71
N ASN A 270 -37.16 14.09 5.12
CA ASN A 270 -36.89 15.50 5.35
C ASN A 270 -35.66 15.62 6.26
N ARG A 271 -34.65 16.38 5.80
CA ARG A 271 -33.48 16.73 6.60
C ARG A 271 -33.95 17.26 7.95
N MET A 272 -33.85 16.46 9.00
CA MET A 272 -33.82 17.00 10.34
C MET A 272 -32.36 17.36 10.63
N ASP A 273 -32.17 18.67 10.79
CA ASP A 273 -30.93 19.29 11.24
C ASP A 273 -30.42 18.58 12.49
N ASN A 274 -29.16 18.13 12.48
CA ASN A 274 -28.45 17.72 13.68
C ASN A 274 -26.95 17.99 13.49
N GLU A 275 -26.54 19.18 13.92
CA GLU A 275 -25.17 19.72 13.95
C GLU A 275 -24.26 19.10 15.04
N SER A 276 -24.33 17.79 15.33
CA SER A 276 -23.56 17.28 16.49
C SER A 276 -22.94 15.88 16.37
N VAL A 277 -22.62 15.38 15.18
CA VAL A 277 -22.03 14.03 15.00
C VAL A 277 -20.56 14.04 14.57
N GLU A 278 -19.90 15.20 14.51
CA GLU A 278 -18.55 15.30 13.92
C GLU A 278 -17.39 14.69 14.74
N GLN A 279 -17.60 14.22 15.98
CA GLN A 279 -16.47 13.81 16.83
C GLN A 279 -16.20 12.31 16.97
N ASN A 280 -17.01 11.41 16.40
CA ASN A 280 -16.72 9.96 16.44
C ASN A 280 -17.07 9.26 15.11
N MET A 281 -16.55 9.77 13.99
CA MET A 281 -16.50 8.96 12.77
C MET A 281 -15.38 7.93 12.89
N HIS A 282 -15.70 6.75 13.39
CA HIS A 282 -14.91 5.56 13.09
C HIS A 282 -14.85 5.40 11.56
N TYR A 283 -13.68 5.69 10.99
CA TYR A 283 -13.45 5.58 9.55
C TYR A 283 -13.32 4.10 9.22
N PHE A 284 -14.38 3.51 8.65
CA PHE A 284 -14.36 2.10 8.25
C PHE A 284 -13.54 1.96 6.95
N PRO A 285 -12.33 1.35 7.00
CA PRO A 285 -11.43 1.35 5.85
C PRO A 285 -11.96 0.54 4.67
N ASN A 286 -12.77 -0.49 4.97
CA ASN A 286 -13.47 -1.31 4.00
C ASN A 286 -14.97 -1.21 4.25
N ILE A 287 -15.67 -0.40 3.45
CA ILE A 287 -17.14 -0.33 3.42
C ILE A 287 -17.77 -1.73 3.22
N TRP A 288 -17.03 -2.64 2.58
CA TRP A 288 -17.45 -4.00 2.23
C TRP A 288 -17.43 -4.99 3.40
N THR A 289 -16.47 -4.90 4.32
CA THR A 289 -16.39 -5.83 5.46
C THR A 289 -17.57 -5.65 6.42
N LEU A 290 -18.14 -4.43 6.47
CA LEU A 290 -19.34 -4.15 7.25
C LEU A 290 -20.65 -4.60 6.59
N LEU A 291 -20.61 -4.95 5.30
CA LEU A 291 -21.74 -5.50 4.55
C LEU A 291 -21.79 -7.03 4.66
N LEU A 292 -20.84 -7.68 5.34
CA LEU A 292 -20.87 -9.14 5.50
C LEU A 292 -22.10 -9.62 6.27
N ASN A 293 -22.66 -8.75 7.12
CA ASN A 293 -23.88 -9.03 7.86
C ASN A 293 -25.11 -8.55 7.08
N LEU A 294 -25.91 -9.50 6.56
CA LEU A 294 -27.15 -9.27 5.82
C LEU A 294 -28.10 -8.29 6.51
N ASN A 295 -28.19 -8.39 7.83
CA ASN A 295 -29.05 -7.52 8.65
C ASN A 295 -28.57 -6.07 8.62
N LEU A 296 -27.26 -5.82 8.52
CA LEU A 296 -26.69 -4.48 8.36
C LEU A 296 -26.82 -3.96 6.92
N ILE A 297 -26.80 -4.84 5.91
CA ILE A 297 -27.09 -4.45 4.53
C ILE A 297 -28.50 -3.89 4.46
N ILE A 298 -29.51 -4.63 4.94
CA ILE A 298 -30.92 -4.19 4.86
C ILE A 298 -31.22 -3.03 5.81
N SER A 299 -30.74 -3.08 7.06
CA SER A 299 -30.87 -1.95 8.00
C SER A 299 -30.25 -0.66 7.43
N ARG A 300 -29.09 -0.76 6.75
CA ARG A 300 -28.49 0.39 6.05
C ARG A 300 -29.06 0.66 4.66
N LEU A 301 -29.83 -0.25 4.06
CA LEU A 301 -30.68 0.00 2.88
C LEU A 301 -31.94 0.76 3.30
N ASN A 302 -32.34 0.72 4.58
CA ASN A 302 -33.43 1.55 5.09
C ASN A 302 -32.93 2.93 5.58
N GLN A 303 -31.62 3.12 5.83
CA GLN A 303 -31.05 4.43 6.19
C GLN A 303 -30.74 5.29 4.95
N THR A 304 -31.57 6.30 4.73
CA THR A 304 -31.88 6.99 3.47
C THR A 304 -30.82 7.92 2.86
N ASN A 305 -29.66 8.13 3.48
CA ASN A 305 -28.57 8.93 2.86
C ASN A 305 -27.49 8.10 2.16
N LYS A 306 -27.42 6.78 2.39
CA LYS A 306 -26.37 5.91 1.83
C LYS A 306 -26.85 5.04 0.66
N ASN A 307 -28.16 4.98 0.41
CA ASN A 307 -28.77 4.16 -0.65
C ASN A 307 -28.46 4.68 -2.04
N GLY A 308 -28.67 5.98 -2.26
CA GLY A 308 -28.35 6.64 -3.53
C GLY A 308 -26.87 6.47 -3.86
N LEU A 309 -25.98 6.62 -2.88
CA LEU A 309 -24.54 6.46 -3.08
C LEU A 309 -24.15 5.03 -3.48
N LYS A 310 -24.75 4.00 -2.86
CA LYS A 310 -24.48 2.58 -3.14
C LYS A 310 -25.00 2.15 -4.52
N ILE A 311 -26.21 2.57 -4.88
CA ILE A 311 -26.79 2.33 -6.21
C ILE A 311 -25.98 3.08 -7.28
N LEU A 312 -25.57 4.32 -6.99
CA LEU A 312 -24.71 5.10 -7.88
C LEU A 312 -23.32 4.46 -8.05
N LEU A 313 -22.75 3.91 -6.97
CA LEU A 313 -21.49 3.15 -7.01
C LEU A 313 -21.63 1.88 -7.85
N LEU A 314 -22.71 1.12 -7.70
CA LEU A 314 -22.94 -0.10 -8.47
C LEU A 314 -23.22 0.21 -9.94
N LEU A 315 -23.98 1.27 -10.23
CA LEU A 315 -24.15 1.81 -11.58
C LEU A 315 -22.83 2.27 -12.18
N TYR A 316 -21.99 2.96 -11.39
CA TYR A 316 -20.68 3.45 -11.83
C TYR A 316 -19.71 2.29 -12.10
N MET A 317 -19.68 1.26 -11.25
CA MET A 317 -18.85 0.07 -11.48
C MET A 317 -19.33 -0.73 -12.70
N ASN A 318 -20.64 -0.87 -12.90
CA ASN A 318 -21.21 -1.46 -14.11
C ASN A 318 -20.84 -0.64 -15.36
N LEU A 319 -20.94 0.69 -15.29
CA LEU A 319 -20.54 1.59 -16.39
C LEU A 319 -19.04 1.49 -16.69
N LEU A 320 -18.19 1.39 -15.68
CA LEU A 320 -16.75 1.21 -15.85
C LEU A 320 -16.41 -0.11 -16.52
N ILE A 321 -17.08 -1.21 -16.14
CA ILE A 321 -16.93 -2.51 -16.83
C ILE A 321 -17.39 -2.40 -18.27
N ILE A 322 -18.60 -1.89 -18.51
CA ILE A 322 -19.15 -1.79 -19.86
C ILE A 322 -18.24 -0.93 -20.74
N HIS A 323 -17.76 0.20 -20.23
CA HIS A 323 -16.80 1.05 -20.93
C HIS A 323 -15.49 0.32 -21.22
N HIS A 324 -14.94 -0.41 -20.24
CA HIS A 324 -13.73 -1.21 -20.45
C HIS A 324 -13.92 -2.28 -21.54
N LEU A 325 -15.01 -3.05 -21.49
CA LEU A 325 -15.33 -4.08 -22.47
C LEU A 325 -15.50 -3.48 -23.89
N MET A 326 -16.22 -2.36 -24.01
CA MET A 326 -16.45 -1.66 -25.28
C MET A 326 -15.15 -1.13 -25.91
N VAL A 327 -14.26 -0.56 -25.10
CA VAL A 327 -12.96 -0.07 -25.59
C VAL A 327 -12.06 -1.24 -26.02
N SER A 328 -12.05 -2.34 -25.27
CA SER A 328 -11.25 -3.53 -25.62
C SER A 328 -11.72 -4.24 -26.89
N ASP A 329 -13.03 -4.26 -27.18
CA ASP A 329 -13.55 -4.81 -28.44
C ASP A 329 -13.25 -3.90 -29.65
N SER A 330 -13.12 -2.58 -29.44
CA SER A 330 -12.77 -1.63 -30.51
C SER A 330 -11.28 -1.64 -30.91
N LEU A 331 -10.42 -2.29 -30.12
CA LEU A 331 -8.97 -2.39 -30.31
C LEU A 331 -8.51 -3.73 -30.92
N LYS A 332 -9.44 -4.63 -31.22
CA LYS A 332 -9.22 -5.86 -32.02
C LYS A 332 -9.76 -5.65 -33.42
#